data_AF-A0A2G5B5Q4-F1
#
_entry.id   AF-A0A2G5B5Q4-F1
#
_cell.length_a   1.000
_cell.length_b   1.000
_cell.length_c   1.000
_cell.angle_alpha   90.00
_cell.angle_beta   90.00
_cell.angle_gamma   90.00
#
_symmetry.space_group_name_H-M   'P 1'
#
loop_
_entity.id
_entity.type
_entity.pdbx_description
1 polymer ?
#
loop_
_entity_poly.entity_id
_entity_poly.type
_entity_poly.pdbx_seq_one_letter_code
_entity_poly.pdbx_strand_id
1 'polypeptide(L)'
;PDRPIDERKYPEFRYFIRTLLINGRISADTLVHALIYLSRFHCRVSRQRALVEEGAKHKLFLAALLVASKFCDDRWPLATVVVCDFLPSGLLSFAEVNRIERAFLKVIGYKLIVDPNEL
;
A
#
# COMPACT_ATOMS: atom_id res chain seq x y z
N PRO A 1 -11.41 -7.87 -22.47
CA PRO A 1 -12.35 -7.20 -21.54
C PRO A 1 -11.76 -5.88 -21.05
N ASP A 2 -12.29 -4.75 -21.52
CA ASP A 2 -11.91 -3.42 -21.06
C ASP A 2 -12.18 -3.29 -19.57
N ARG A 3 -11.13 -2.98 -18.79
CA ARG A 3 -11.32 -2.52 -17.42
C ARG A 3 -11.82 -1.09 -17.46
N PRO A 4 -12.82 -0.72 -16.65
CA PRO A 4 -13.21 0.68 -16.50
C PRO A 4 -11.97 1.49 -16.06
N ILE A 5 -11.72 2.59 -16.75
CA ILE A 5 -10.71 3.57 -16.37
C ILE A 5 -11.21 4.23 -15.07
N ASP A 6 -10.43 4.11 -14.00
CA ASP A 6 -10.76 4.67 -12.69
C ASP A 6 -10.52 6.19 -12.70
N GLU A 7 -11.52 6.98 -13.10
CA GLU A 7 -11.47 8.46 -13.19
C GLU A 7 -11.44 9.17 -11.81
N ARG A 8 -11.18 8.46 -10.71
CA ARG A 8 -11.12 9.06 -9.37
C ARG A 8 -9.90 9.96 -9.25
N LYS A 9 -10.13 11.22 -8.90
CA LYS A 9 -9.07 12.19 -8.66
C LYS A 9 -8.38 11.91 -7.32
N TYR A 10 -7.17 11.36 -7.37
CA TYR A 10 -6.35 11.18 -6.17
C TYR A 10 -5.81 12.52 -5.65
N PRO A 11 -5.66 12.67 -4.33
CA PRO A 11 -4.96 13.82 -3.77
C PRO A 11 -3.48 13.85 -4.22
N GLU A 12 -2.80 14.94 -3.93
CA GLU A 12 -1.36 15.01 -4.14
C GLU A 12 -0.65 13.91 -3.31
N PHE A 13 0.38 13.28 -3.88
CA PHE A 13 0.96 12.06 -3.32
C PHE A 13 1.64 12.29 -1.97
N ARG A 14 2.35 13.40 -1.81
CA ARG A 14 2.97 13.76 -0.52
C ARG A 14 1.91 14.07 0.52
N TYR A 15 0.79 14.72 0.16
CA TYR A 15 -0.35 14.88 1.06
C TYR A 15 -0.92 13.52 1.48
N PHE A 16 -1.16 12.62 0.53
CA PHE A 16 -1.66 11.27 0.80
C PHE A 16 -0.78 10.50 1.77
N ILE A 17 0.55 10.48 1.54
CA ILE A 17 1.52 9.83 2.42
C ILE A 17 1.42 10.42 3.83
N ARG A 18 1.44 11.76 3.95
CA ARG A 18 1.39 12.41 5.27
C ARG A 18 0.12 12.06 6.02
N THR A 19 -1.03 12.05 5.35
CA THR A 19 -2.31 11.66 5.96
C THR A 19 -2.25 10.24 6.51
N LEU A 20 -1.72 9.28 5.73
CA LEU A 20 -1.61 7.89 6.17
C LEU A 20 -0.64 7.72 7.35
N LEU A 21 0.54 8.35 7.28
CA LEU A 21 1.55 8.19 8.33
C LEU A 21 1.13 8.83 9.65
N ILE A 22 0.55 10.03 9.62
CA ILE A 22 0.15 10.77 10.81
C ILE A 22 -1.08 10.11 11.44
N ASN A 23 -2.14 9.87 10.67
CA ASN A 23 -3.39 9.33 11.21
C ASN A 23 -3.26 7.86 11.58
N GLY A 24 -2.46 7.10 10.81
CA GLY A 24 -2.15 5.70 11.09
C GLY A 24 -1.10 5.49 12.18
N ARG A 25 -0.54 6.56 12.75
CA ARG A 25 0.51 6.51 13.79
C ARG A 25 1.66 5.58 13.44
N ILE A 26 2.07 5.61 12.16
CA ILE A 26 3.04 4.68 11.61
C ILE A 26 4.43 4.98 12.19
N SER A 27 5.06 3.95 12.73
CA SER A 27 6.44 4.02 13.22
C SER A 27 7.47 4.02 12.08
N ALA A 28 8.69 4.46 12.39
CA ALA A 28 9.78 4.46 11.41
C ALA A 28 10.12 3.03 10.93
N ASP A 29 10.11 2.03 11.83
CA ASP A 29 10.37 0.63 11.49
C ASP A 29 9.35 0.08 10.48
N THR A 30 8.06 0.38 10.67
CA THR A 30 6.98 -0.05 9.79
C THR A 30 7.10 0.63 8.42
N LEU A 31 7.48 1.91 8.40
CA LEU A 31 7.73 2.63 7.15
C LEU A 31 8.93 2.03 6.38
N VAL A 32 10.02 1.67 7.07
CA VAL A 32 11.17 1.01 6.45
C VAL A 32 10.75 -0.33 5.83
N HIS A 33 9.98 -1.15 6.55
CA HIS A 33 9.41 -2.40 6.00
C HIS A 33 8.57 -2.15 4.75
N ALA A 34 7.70 -1.13 4.77
CA ALA A 34 6.89 -0.75 3.62
C ALA A 34 7.75 -0.38 2.40
N LEU A 35 8.84 0.37 2.59
CA LEU A 35 9.78 0.73 1.53
C LEU A 35 10.51 -0.50 0.96
N ILE A 36 10.93 -1.44 1.81
CA ILE A 36 11.54 -2.70 1.38
C ILE A 36 10.53 -3.53 0.58
N TYR A 37 9.26 -3.59 1.01
CA TYR A 37 8.22 -4.28 0.27
C TYR A 37 7.95 -3.65 -1.10
N LEU A 38 8.01 -2.32 -1.21
CA LEU A 38 7.94 -1.62 -2.50
C LEU A 38 9.12 -1.99 -3.42
N SER A 39 10.33 -2.08 -2.87
CA SER A 39 11.51 -2.54 -3.62
C SER A 39 11.32 -3.97 -4.14
N ARG A 40 10.84 -4.89 -3.28
CA ARG A 40 10.51 -6.27 -3.66
C ARG A 40 9.44 -6.32 -4.75
N PHE A 41 8.41 -5.49 -4.65
CA PHE A 41 7.38 -5.37 -5.67
C PHE A 41 7.98 -4.92 -7.01
N HIS A 42 8.80 -3.86 -6.99
CA HIS A 42 9.44 -3.34 -8.19
C HIS A 42 10.26 -4.44 -8.89
N CYS A 43 11.14 -5.14 -8.16
CA CYS A 43 11.95 -6.24 -8.69
C CYS A 43 11.14 -7.41 -9.29
N ARG A 44 9.90 -7.64 -8.79
CA ARG A 44 8.99 -8.67 -9.33
C ARG A 44 8.29 -8.18 -10.60
N VAL A 45 7.89 -6.91 -10.64
CA VAL A 45 7.10 -6.31 -11.72
C VAL A 45 7.95 -5.78 -12.87
N SER A 46 9.25 -5.51 -12.70
CA SER A 46 10.14 -5.11 -13.82
C SER A 46 10.19 -6.13 -14.96
N ARG A 47 9.60 -7.32 -14.78
CA ARG A 47 9.43 -8.36 -15.80
C ARG A 47 8.10 -8.28 -16.57
N GLN A 48 7.17 -7.40 -16.20
CA GLN A 48 5.83 -7.29 -16.78
C GLN A 48 5.50 -5.83 -17.07
N ARG A 49 5.13 -5.50 -18.32
CA ARG A 49 4.57 -4.19 -18.69
C ARG A 49 3.27 -3.97 -17.93
N ALA A 50 3.32 -3.30 -16.78
CA ALA A 50 2.13 -2.87 -16.07
C ALA A 50 1.63 -1.56 -16.68
N LEU A 51 0.37 -1.54 -17.16
CA LEU A 51 -0.33 -0.29 -17.47
C LEU A 51 -0.32 0.58 -16.20
N VAL A 52 0.16 1.81 -16.32
CA VAL A 52 0.13 2.79 -15.23
C VAL A 52 -1.29 3.32 -15.12
N GLU A 53 -2.10 2.67 -14.27
CA GLU A 53 -3.43 3.13 -13.91
C GLU A 53 -3.33 4.44 -13.08
N GLU A 54 -4.30 5.33 -13.25
CA GLU A 54 -4.39 6.52 -12.40
C GLU A 54 -4.51 6.12 -10.92
N GLY A 55 -3.77 6.81 -10.05
CA GLY A 55 -3.68 6.44 -8.64
C GLY A 55 -2.84 5.19 -8.33
N ALA A 56 -2.21 4.53 -9.32
CA ALA A 56 -1.41 3.32 -9.09
C ALA A 56 -0.36 3.51 -7.99
N LYS A 57 0.37 4.64 -7.97
CA LYS A 57 1.35 4.95 -6.91
C LYS A 57 0.73 5.06 -5.51
N HIS A 58 -0.49 5.60 -5.40
CA HIS A 58 -1.22 5.73 -4.14
C HIS A 58 -1.65 4.36 -3.62
N LYS A 59 -2.30 3.57 -4.51
CA LYS A 59 -2.73 2.20 -4.21
C LYS A 59 -1.54 1.33 -3.82
N LEU A 60 -0.42 1.45 -4.53
CA LEU A 60 0.79 0.69 -4.30
C LEU A 60 1.43 1.02 -2.95
N PHE A 61 1.60 2.31 -2.64
CA PHE A 61 2.12 2.75 -1.34
C PHE A 61 1.20 2.29 -0.20
N LEU A 62 -0.12 2.46 -0.36
CA LEU A 62 -1.11 2.02 0.63
C LEU A 62 -1.02 0.52 0.90
N ALA A 63 -0.88 -0.29 -0.15
CA ALA A 63 -0.76 -1.74 -0.02
C ALA A 63 0.48 -2.14 0.79
N ALA A 64 1.62 -1.54 0.47
CA ALA A 64 2.87 -1.81 1.17
C ALA A 64 2.78 -1.41 2.65
N LEU A 65 2.19 -0.25 2.94
CA LEU A 65 2.02 0.27 4.30
C LEU A 65 1.08 -0.60 5.14
N LEU A 66 -0.06 -1.01 4.58
CA LEU A 66 -1.01 -1.91 5.25
C LEU A 66 -0.36 -3.24 5.63
N VAL A 67 0.34 -3.86 4.67
CA VAL A 67 1.01 -5.14 4.89
C VAL A 67 2.13 -5.00 5.93
N ALA A 68 2.93 -3.93 5.84
CA ALA A 68 3.99 -3.67 6.82
C ALA A 68 3.42 -3.45 8.23
N SER A 69 2.40 -2.61 8.35
CA SER A 69 1.79 -2.32 9.65
C SER A 69 1.16 -3.56 10.28
N LYS A 70 0.43 -4.38 9.51
CA LYS A 70 -0.13 -5.64 10.03
C LYS A 70 0.91 -6.70 10.39
N PHE A 71 2.13 -6.59 9.86
CA PHE A 71 3.21 -7.53 10.13
C PHE A 71 4.10 -7.08 11.30
N CYS A 72 4.33 -5.77 11.45
CA CYS A 72 5.29 -5.22 12.42
C CYS A 72 4.62 -4.68 13.69
N ASP A 73 3.36 -4.25 13.61
CA ASP A 73 2.64 -3.64 14.74
C ASP A 73 1.63 -4.61 15.35
N ASP A 74 2.01 -5.22 16.47
CA ASP A 74 1.15 -6.12 17.25
C ASP A 74 0.12 -5.37 18.11
N ARG A 75 0.28 -4.06 18.31
CA ARG A 75 -0.55 -3.28 19.23
C ARG A 75 -1.72 -2.62 18.52
N TRP A 76 -1.46 -1.92 17.40
CA TRP A 76 -2.48 -1.15 16.68
C TRP A 76 -2.27 -1.17 15.17
N PRO A 77 -2.29 -2.35 14.53
CA PRO A 77 -2.03 -2.46 13.10
C PRO A 77 -3.05 -1.64 12.30
N LEU A 78 -2.58 -0.98 11.24
CA LEU A 78 -3.40 -0.21 10.32
C LEU A 78 -4.41 -1.16 9.65
N ALA A 79 -5.65 -1.11 10.14
CA ALA A 79 -6.72 -1.92 9.62
C ALA A 79 -7.32 -1.30 8.36
N THR A 80 -7.78 -2.15 7.44
CA THR A 80 -8.49 -1.77 6.22
C THR A 80 -9.67 -0.82 6.52
N VAL A 81 -10.33 -1.02 7.67
CA VAL A 81 -11.48 -0.19 8.08
C VAL A 81 -11.08 1.26 8.35
N VAL A 82 -9.97 1.44 9.06
CA VAL A 82 -9.48 2.75 9.51
C VAL A 82 -8.91 3.57 8.35
N VAL A 83 -8.34 2.90 7.33
CA VAL A 83 -7.84 3.59 6.13
C VAL A 83 -8.95 4.31 5.38
N CYS A 84 -10.14 3.72 5.26
CA CYS A 84 -11.24 4.37 4.57
C CYS A 84 -11.72 5.66 5.28
N ASP A 85 -11.49 5.78 6.60
CA ASP A 85 -11.81 6.98 7.36
C ASP A 85 -10.77 8.11 7.15
N PHE A 86 -9.54 7.76 6.77
CA PHE A 86 -8.45 8.72 6.54
C PHE A 86 -8.46 9.31 5.14
N LEU A 87 -9.07 8.61 4.19
CA LEU A 87 -9.10 9.00 2.79
C LEU A 87 -10.35 9.84 2.49
N PRO A 88 -10.31 10.70 1.45
CA PRO A 88 -11.51 11.36 0.96
C PRO A 88 -12.64 10.36 0.76
N SER A 89 -13.84 10.70 1.22
CA SER A 89 -15.00 9.81 1.15
C SER A 89 -15.22 9.30 -0.28
N GLY A 90 -15.34 7.98 -0.42
CA GLY A 90 -15.52 7.33 -1.72
C GLY A 90 -14.25 7.12 -2.55
N LEU A 91 -13.06 7.50 -2.06
CA LEU A 91 -11.82 7.27 -2.81
C LEU A 91 -11.51 5.77 -2.98
N LEU A 92 -11.61 4.99 -1.91
CA LEU A 92 -11.44 3.54 -1.92
C LEU A 92 -12.45 2.88 -0.98
N SER A 93 -13.17 1.88 -1.48
CA SER A 93 -14.03 1.01 -0.66
C SER A 93 -13.21 -0.03 0.10
N PHE A 94 -13.77 -0.59 1.18
CA PHE A 94 -13.14 -1.69 1.93
C PHE A 94 -12.79 -2.88 1.03
N ALA A 95 -13.67 -3.21 0.08
CA ALA A 95 -13.45 -4.30 -0.87
C ALA A 95 -12.24 -4.02 -1.77
N GLU A 96 -12.05 -2.77 -2.21
CA GLU A 96 -10.91 -2.35 -3.02
C GLU A 96 -9.61 -2.36 -2.23
N VAL A 97 -9.59 -1.81 -1.01
CA VAL A 97 -8.41 -1.83 -0.14
C VAL A 97 -7.98 -3.28 0.13
N ASN A 98 -8.93 -4.15 0.48
CA ASN A 98 -8.68 -5.57 0.69
C ASN A 98 -8.17 -6.28 -0.59
N ARG A 99 -8.71 -5.91 -1.77
CA ARG A 99 -8.25 -6.45 -3.06
C ARG A 99 -6.82 -6.01 -3.35
N ILE A 100 -6.49 -4.74 -3.12
CA ILE A 100 -5.17 -4.15 -3.33
C ILE A 100 -4.14 -4.82 -2.43
N GLU A 101 -4.44 -4.97 -1.13
CA GLU A 101 -3.58 -5.66 -0.16
C GLU A 101 -3.28 -7.11 -0.59
N ARG A 102 -4.31 -7.90 -0.90
CA ARG A 102 -4.13 -9.29 -1.33
C ARG A 102 -3.38 -9.40 -2.65
N ALA A 103 -3.62 -8.48 -3.60
CA ALA A 103 -2.90 -8.47 -4.87
C ALA A 103 -1.40 -8.17 -4.64
N PHE A 104 -1.09 -7.21 -3.78
CA PHE A 104 0.28 -6.87 -3.43
C PHE A 104 1.02 -8.04 -2.78
N LEU A 105 0.42 -8.69 -1.78
CA LEU A 105 0.97 -9.88 -1.13
C LEU A 105 1.31 -11.00 -2.12
N LYS A 106 0.43 -11.24 -3.10
CA LYS A 106 0.67 -12.23 -4.17
C LYS A 106 1.88 -11.86 -5.02
N VAL A 107 2.03 -10.59 -5.37
CA VAL A 107 3.16 -10.12 -6.21
C VAL A 107 4.50 -10.29 -5.49
N ILE A 108 4.59 -9.86 -4.22
CA ILE A 108 5.81 -10.03 -3.42
C ILE A 108 6.01 -11.50 -2.99
N GLY A 109 5.04 -12.37 -3.26
CA GLY A 109 5.08 -13.80 -2.96
C GLY A 109 5.15 -14.08 -1.47
N TYR A 110 4.42 -13.29 -0.67
CA TYR A 110 4.35 -13.42 0.80
C TYR A 110 5.72 -13.37 1.51
N LYS A 111 6.77 -12.84 0.85
CA LYS A 111 8.06 -12.58 1.49
C LYS A 111 7.93 -11.33 2.37
N LEU A 112 7.58 -11.52 3.63
CA LEU A 112 7.37 -10.44 4.61
C LEU A 112 8.55 -10.28 5.57
N ILE A 113 9.23 -11.37 5.93
CA ILE A 113 10.43 -11.29 6.76
C ILE A 113 11.47 -10.42 6.05
N VAL A 114 11.96 -9.40 6.75
CA VAL A 114 13.04 -8.50 6.29
C VAL A 114 14.34 -8.98 6.89
N ASP A 115 15.34 -9.22 6.05
CA ASP A 115 16.68 -9.56 6.49
C ASP A 115 17.42 -8.28 6.93
N PRO A 116 18.30 -8.33 7.95
CA PRO A 116 19.12 -7.17 8.32
C PRO A 116 19.94 -6.58 7.17
N ASN A 117 20.27 -7.37 6.14
CA ASN A 117 20.97 -6.89 4.94
C ASN A 117 20.08 -6.08 3.97
N GLU A 118 18.77 -6.01 4.20
CA GLU A 118 17.82 -5.22 3.41
C GLU A 118 17.44 -3.88 4.08
N LEU A 119 17.98 -3.60 5.29
CA LEU A 119 17.76 -2.37 6.07
C LEU A 119 18.70 -1.22 5.67
#